data_AF-A0A9D5YDU0-F1
#
_entry.id   AF-A0A9D5YDU0-F1
#
_cell.length_a   1.000
_cell.length_b   1.000
_cell.length_c   1.000
_cell.angle_alpha   90.00
_cell.angle_beta   90.00
_cell.angle_gamma   90.00
#
_symmetry.space_group_name_H-M   'P 1'
#
loop_
_entity.id
_entity.type
_entity.pdbx_description
1 polymer ?
#
loop_
_entity_poly.entity_id
_entity_poly.type
_entity_poly.pdbx_seq_one_letter_code
_entity_poly.pdbx_strand_id
1 'polypeptide(L)'
;MQKLIDAFNSLGIEGMPKLEKLYGHKGDFVNILCKLPNGQMAKILDDNKMYYIAELPKENSERCFGLVTDKKQLVVFEYGEGGKDSELVIWKRM
;
A
#
# COMPACT_ATOMS: atom_id res chain seq x y z
N MET A 1 10.14 8.90 -10.84
CA MET A 1 8.80 8.56 -10.33
C MET A 1 8.15 7.47 -11.17
N GLN A 2 8.14 7.62 -12.50
CA GLN A 2 7.53 6.65 -13.43
C GLN A 2 7.90 5.18 -13.15
N LYS A 3 9.19 4.86 -12.94
CA LYS A 3 9.63 3.50 -12.59
C LYS A 3 8.92 2.87 -11.38
N LEU A 4 8.57 3.66 -10.36
CA LEU A 4 7.86 3.15 -9.18
C LEU A 4 6.40 2.89 -9.50
N ILE A 5 5.79 3.78 -10.28
CA ILE A 5 4.40 3.65 -10.74
C ILE A 5 4.27 2.40 -11.62
N ASP A 6 5.18 2.22 -12.58
CA ASP A 6 5.20 1.05 -13.45
C ASP A 6 5.42 -0.24 -12.63
N ALA A 7 6.26 -0.18 -11.60
CA ALA A 7 6.52 -1.33 -10.73
C ALA A 7 5.27 -1.75 -9.93
N PHE A 8 4.47 -0.80 -9.43
CA PHE A 8 3.17 -1.10 -8.81
C PHE A 8 2.16 -1.64 -9.83
N ASN A 9 2.01 -0.98 -10.98
CA ASN A 9 1.09 -1.42 -12.04
C ASN A 9 1.44 -2.82 -12.57
N SER A 10 2.71 -3.22 -12.51
CA SER A 10 3.17 -4.56 -12.94
C SER A 10 2.97 -5.66 -11.88
N LEU A 11 2.41 -5.35 -10.69
CA LEU A 11 2.14 -6.36 -9.67
C LEU A 11 0.97 -7.29 -10.02
N GLY A 12 0.10 -6.87 -10.96
CA GLY A 12 -1.03 -7.70 -11.42
C GLY A 12 -2.06 -7.98 -10.34
N ILE A 13 -2.30 -7.02 -9.44
CA ILE A 13 -3.31 -7.15 -8.37
C ILE A 13 -4.70 -7.00 -8.96
N GLU A 14 -5.54 -8.03 -8.78
CA GLU A 14 -6.91 -8.06 -9.27
C GLU A 14 -7.75 -6.92 -8.66
N GLY A 15 -8.50 -6.22 -9.51
CA GLY A 15 -9.37 -5.11 -9.11
C GLY A 15 -8.62 -3.84 -8.68
N MET A 16 -7.29 -3.78 -8.81
CA MET A 16 -6.51 -2.56 -8.58
C MET A 16 -6.51 -1.69 -9.85
N PRO A 17 -7.05 -0.44 -9.79
CA PRO A 17 -6.95 0.49 -10.89
C PRO A 17 -5.50 0.81 -11.25
N LYS A 18 -5.30 1.38 -12.43
CA LYS A 18 -3.98 1.89 -12.83
C LYS A 18 -3.56 3.03 -11.91
N LEU A 19 -2.38 2.88 -11.31
CA LEU A 19 -1.73 3.95 -10.56
C LEU A 19 -1.20 5.01 -11.54
N GLU A 20 -1.52 6.28 -11.28
CA GLU A 20 -1.06 7.42 -12.09
C GLU A 20 -0.07 8.32 -11.36
N LYS A 21 -0.17 8.40 -10.03
CA LYS A 21 0.61 9.36 -9.24
C LYS A 21 0.87 8.87 -7.83
N LEU A 22 2.01 9.29 -7.28
CA LEU A 22 2.41 9.06 -5.90
C LEU A 22 2.61 10.39 -5.18
N TYR A 23 2.35 10.41 -3.88
CA TYR A 23 2.47 11.57 -3.00
C TYR A 23 3.43 11.27 -1.85
N GLY A 24 4.20 12.26 -1.41
CA GLY A 24 5.16 12.09 -0.30
C GLY A 24 4.48 12.31 1.04
N HIS A 25 4.53 11.32 1.93
CA HIS A 25 4.02 11.42 3.30
C HIS A 25 5.01 10.79 4.30
N LYS A 26 4.94 11.22 5.55
CA LYS A 26 5.66 10.59 6.65
C LYS A 26 4.99 9.26 7.02
N GLY A 27 5.77 8.30 7.50
CA GLY A 27 5.33 6.93 7.75
C GLY A 27 4.21 6.84 8.77
N ASP A 28 4.20 7.71 9.79
CA ASP A 28 3.14 7.78 10.80
C ASP A 28 1.73 7.93 10.20
N PHE A 29 1.60 8.57 9.05
CA PHE A 29 0.33 8.72 8.33
C PHE A 29 -0.17 7.42 7.69
N VAL A 30 0.74 6.54 7.25
CA VAL A 30 0.40 5.32 6.48
C VAL A 30 0.72 4.01 7.19
N ASN A 31 1.38 4.06 8.35
CA ASN A 31 1.74 2.89 9.15
C ASN A 31 0.54 2.41 9.98
N ILE A 32 -0.46 1.92 9.26
CA ILE A 32 -1.67 1.33 9.84
C ILE A 32 -1.40 -0.09 10.32
N LEU A 33 -2.09 -0.50 11.38
CA LEU A 33 -2.04 -1.88 11.86
C LEU A 33 -2.72 -2.77 10.82
N CYS A 34 -2.01 -3.78 10.33
CA CYS A 34 -2.51 -4.69 9.32
C CYS A 34 -2.39 -6.15 9.76
N LYS A 35 -3.27 -6.99 9.21
CA LYS A 35 -3.21 -8.44 9.32
C LYS A 35 -2.21 -8.99 8.30
N LEU A 36 -1.26 -9.77 8.78
CA LEU A 36 -0.27 -10.47 7.98
C LEU A 36 -0.82 -11.82 7.48
N PRO A 37 -0.21 -12.45 6.46
CA PRO A 37 -0.65 -13.75 5.94
C PRO A 37 -0.68 -14.88 6.98
N ASN A 38 0.12 -14.77 8.04
CA ASN A 38 0.13 -15.71 9.16
C ASN A 38 -0.96 -15.42 10.22
N GLY A 39 -1.83 -14.44 9.98
CA GLY A 39 -2.91 -14.03 10.88
C GLY A 39 -2.50 -13.05 11.98
N GLN A 40 -1.22 -12.72 12.14
CA GLN A 40 -0.77 -11.77 13.15
C GLN A 40 -1.09 -10.33 12.75
N MET A 41 -1.33 -9.46 13.74
CA MET A 41 -1.51 -8.03 13.54
C MET A 41 -0.18 -7.31 13.77
N ALA A 42 0.27 -6.49 12.82
CA ALA A 42 1.53 -5.75 12.93
C ALA A 42 1.50 -4.42 12.17
N LYS A 43 2.32 -3.49 12.63
CA LYS A 43 2.77 -2.31 11.88
C LYS A 43 4.12 -2.64 11.27
N ILE A 44 4.26 -2.49 9.96
CA ILE A 44 5.45 -2.96 9.22
C ILE A 44 6.29 -1.81 8.62
N LEU A 45 5.81 -0.57 8.74
CA LEU A 45 6.52 0.61 8.28
C LEU A 45 7.18 1.34 9.46
N ASP A 46 8.03 2.30 9.16
CA ASP A 46 8.70 3.17 10.13
C ASP A 46 8.01 4.53 10.17
N ASP A 47 7.45 4.88 11.33
CA ASP A 47 6.72 6.14 11.55
C ASP A 47 7.54 7.40 11.24
N ASN A 48 8.87 7.32 11.32
CA ASN A 48 9.77 8.46 11.13
C ASN A 48 10.32 8.58 9.72
N LYS A 49 10.05 7.61 8.85
CA LYS A 49 10.56 7.57 7.49
C LYS A 49 9.61 8.26 6.51
N MET A 50 10.16 8.83 5.44
CA MET A 50 9.37 9.35 4.33
C MET A 50 9.06 8.24 3.31
N TYR A 51 7.80 8.19 2.88
CA TYR A 51 7.29 7.27 1.88
C TYR A 51 6.60 8.01 0.74
N TYR A 52 6.56 7.36 -0.42
CA TYR A 52 5.67 7.69 -1.52
C TYR A 52 4.45 6.78 -1.47
N ILE A 53 3.28 7.38 -1.53
CA ILE A 53 2.02 6.69 -1.29
C ILE A 53 0.97 6.99 -2.35
N ALA A 54 0.01 6.09 -2.50
CA ALA A 54 -1.25 6.35 -3.20
C ALA A 54 -2.37 5.49 -2.58
N GLU A 55 -3.60 6.00 -2.68
CA GLU A 55 -4.80 5.22 -2.41
C GLU A 55 -5.57 5.03 -3.71
N LEU A 56 -6.05 3.80 -3.96
CA LEU A 56 -6.85 3.47 -5.13
C LEU A 56 -8.10 2.70 -4.68
N PRO A 57 -9.32 3.10 -5.09
CA PRO A 57 -10.52 2.33 -4.79
C PRO A 57 -10.46 0.98 -5.53
N LYS A 58 -10.76 -0.12 -4.83
CA LYS A 58 -10.83 -1.45 -5.45
C LYS A 58 -12.10 -1.53 -6.29
N GLU A 59 -11.96 -2.01 -7.52
CA GLU A 59 -13.09 -2.16 -8.43
C GLU A 59 -14.16 -3.10 -7.85
N ASN A 60 -15.44 -2.70 -7.95
CA ASN A 60 -16.60 -3.45 -7.45
C ASN A 60 -16.55 -3.82 -5.95
N SER A 61 -15.88 -3.00 -5.14
CA SER A 61 -15.72 -3.22 -3.70
C SER A 61 -15.77 -1.89 -2.93
N GLU A 62 -16.17 -1.93 -1.66
CA GLU A 62 -16.09 -0.78 -0.73
C GLU A 62 -14.69 -0.64 -0.10
N ARG A 63 -13.70 -1.32 -0.66
CA ARG A 63 -12.33 -1.38 -0.11
C ARG A 63 -11.39 -0.57 -0.98
N CYS A 64 -10.26 -0.18 -0.41
CA CYS A 64 -9.21 0.56 -1.08
C CYS A 64 -7.88 -0.20 -1.00
N PHE A 65 -7.02 0.03 -1.98
CA PHE A 65 -5.62 -0.33 -1.92
C PHE A 65 -4.78 0.87 -1.44
N GLY A 66 -3.98 0.66 -0.41
CA GLY A 66 -2.94 1.59 0.02
C GLY A 66 -1.58 1.14 -0.48
N LEU A 67 -0.98 1.91 -1.39
CA LEU A 67 0.31 1.62 -2.01
C LEU A 67 1.37 2.46 -1.31
N VAL A 68 2.45 1.84 -0.85
CA VAL A 68 3.52 2.51 -0.09
C VAL A 68 4.90 2.06 -0.56
N THR A 69 5.80 3.01 -0.82
CA THR A 69 7.20 2.71 -1.17
C THR A 69 8.18 3.76 -0.65
N ASP A 70 9.37 3.31 -0.25
CA ASP A 70 10.52 4.15 0.07
C ASP A 70 11.63 4.04 -1.00
N LYS A 71 11.27 3.56 -2.21
CA LYS A 71 12.16 3.19 -3.34
C LYS A 71 12.99 1.92 -3.15
N LYS A 72 12.93 1.25 -2.00
CA LYS A 72 13.60 -0.04 -1.73
C LYS A 72 12.62 -1.20 -1.58
N GLN A 73 11.35 -0.90 -1.34
CA GLN A 73 10.27 -1.88 -1.22
C GLN A 73 8.97 -1.33 -1.80
N LEU A 74 8.10 -2.23 -2.25
CA LEU A 74 6.71 -1.98 -2.60
C LEU A 74 5.84 -2.70 -1.56
N VAL A 75 4.95 -1.96 -0.93
CA VAL A 75 3.98 -2.49 0.02
C VAL A 75 2.60 -2.14 -0.48
N VAL A 76 1.69 -3.11 -0.48
CA VAL A 76 0.28 -2.90 -0.81
C VAL A 76 -0.57 -3.46 0.30
N PHE A 77 -1.41 -2.61 0.87
CA PHE A 77 -2.47 -2.98 1.79
C PHE A 77 -3.80 -2.97 1.06
N GLU A 78 -4.74 -3.81 1.50
CA GLU A 78 -6.16 -3.66 1.20
C GLU A 78 -6.91 -3.37 2.50
N TYR A 79 -7.77 -2.38 2.53
CA TYR A 79 -8.51 -1.98 3.73
C TYR A 79 -9.90 -1.42 3.40
N GLY A 80 -10.80 -1.45 4.38
CA GLY A 80 -12.08 -0.75 4.33
C GLY A 80 -11.97 0.72 4.71
N GLU A 81 -13.10 1.41 4.77
CA GLU A 81 -13.20 2.84 5.06
C GLU A 81 -12.31 3.27 6.25
N GLY A 82 -11.47 4.30 6.02
CA GLY A 82 -10.58 4.85 7.04
C GLY A 82 -9.43 3.94 7.45
N GLY A 83 -9.06 2.94 6.64
CA GLY A 83 -7.95 2.02 6.94
C GLY A 83 -8.33 0.83 7.83
N LYS A 84 -9.64 0.59 8.02
CA LYS A 84 -10.14 -0.53 8.85
C LYS A 84 -9.89 -1.89 8.20
N ASP A 85 -9.76 -2.92 9.03
CA ASP A 85 -9.59 -4.31 8.59
C ASP A 85 -8.50 -4.44 7.51
N SER A 86 -7.39 -3.75 7.75
CA SER A 86 -6.27 -3.70 6.83
C SER A 86 -5.58 -5.05 6.75
N GLU A 87 -5.30 -5.51 5.54
CA GLU A 87 -4.58 -6.74 5.25
C GLU A 87 -3.39 -6.43 4.34
N LEU A 88 -2.27 -7.10 4.61
CA LEU A 88 -1.10 -7.02 3.73
C LEU A 88 -1.31 -7.90 2.49
N VAL A 89 -1.38 -7.28 1.31
CA VAL A 89 -1.55 -7.98 0.02
C VAL A 89 -0.19 -8.28 -0.62
N ILE A 90 0.70 -7.30 -0.65
CA ILE A 90 2.06 -7.45 -1.21
C ILE A 90 3.07 -6.80 -0.29
N TRP A 91 4.19 -7.49 -0.07
CA TRP A 91 5.43 -6.89 0.40
C TRP A 91 6.58 -7.42 -0.45
N LYS A 92 7.14 -6.55 -1.29
CA LYS A 92 8.19 -6.90 -2.24
C LYS A 92 9.38 -5.97 -2.08
N ARG A 93 10.56 -6.54 -1.91
CA ARG A 93 11.82 -5.79 -2.00
C ARG A 93 12.16 -5.50 -3.47
N MET A 94 12.64 -4.29 -3.74
CA MET A 94 13.12 -3.83 -5.05
C MET A 94 14.62 -3.99 -5.19
#